data_AF-A0A7X8MF95-F1
#
_entry.id   AF-A0A7X8MF95-F1
#
_cell.length_a   1.000
_cell.length_b   1.000
_cell.length_c   1.000
_cell.angle_alpha   90.00
_cell.angle_beta   90.00
_cell.angle_gamma   90.00
#
_symmetry.space_group_name_H-M   'P 1'
#
loop_
_entity.id
_entity.type
_entity.pdbx_description
1 polymer ?
#
loop_
_entity_poly.entity_id
_entity_poly.type
_entity_poly.pdbx_seq_one_letter_code
_entity_poly.pdbx_strand_id
1 'polypeptide(L)'
;MTKKGSLIILIIILCVSFVACERKSITEAPSITVLPTTVETKKLSVPLEEFYSIYKNEDGTYTVKLFDKNKKVVDETTVPKEPHINKLENEIIQVTISYGSPFCTTYFYDTKANLISQAYDTPVFIDKGKIVLVQSKKLIISDIFDKALYFKEIERNFSETVPPSSAIISAKFVNSNELQIDYYVGKDFTEKSEIIDLSKL
;
A
#
# COMPACT_ATOMS: atom_id res chain seq x y z
N MET A 1 -15.10 -47.79 44.89
CA MET A 1 -13.64 -47.70 45.03
C MET A 1 -13.24 -46.23 44.99
N THR A 2 -12.54 -45.77 46.04
CA THR A 2 -11.68 -44.57 46.16
C THR A 2 -12.20 -43.19 45.74
N LYS A 3 -12.04 -42.07 46.47
CA LYS A 3 -11.75 -41.74 47.89
C LYS A 3 -11.97 -40.21 47.98
N LYS A 4 -12.40 -39.75 49.16
CA LYS A 4 -12.63 -38.34 49.56
C LYS A 4 -11.44 -37.40 49.30
N GLY A 5 -11.74 -36.11 49.17
CA GLY A 5 -10.80 -35.01 49.38
C GLY A 5 -11.53 -33.71 49.76
N SER A 6 -11.79 -33.51 51.04
CA SER A 6 -12.20 -32.24 51.64
C SER A 6 -10.93 -31.43 51.91
N LEU A 7 -10.93 -30.12 51.61
CA LEU A 7 -9.91 -29.20 52.12
C LEU A 7 -10.58 -27.94 52.66
N ILE A 8 -10.19 -27.62 53.89
CA ILE A 8 -10.74 -26.64 54.82
C ILE A 8 -9.62 -25.62 55.11
N ILE A 9 -9.97 -24.33 55.02
CA ILE A 9 -9.48 -23.15 55.78
C ILE A 9 -8.00 -22.73 55.63
N LEU A 10 -7.74 -21.45 55.33
CA LEU A 10 -7.13 -20.50 56.29
C LEU A 10 -7.12 -19.05 55.78
N ILE A 11 -7.82 -18.18 56.52
CA ILE A 11 -7.68 -16.72 56.52
C ILE A 11 -6.53 -16.40 57.50
N ILE A 12 -5.54 -15.62 57.06
CA ILE A 12 -4.59 -14.97 57.98
C ILE A 12 -4.62 -13.48 57.70
N ILE A 13 -5.30 -12.77 58.61
CA ILE A 13 -5.17 -11.34 58.86
C ILE A 13 -3.91 -11.19 59.71
N LEU A 14 -2.93 -10.40 59.25
CA LEU A 14 -1.87 -9.91 60.12
C LEU A 14 -1.88 -8.38 60.08
N CYS A 15 -2.52 -7.79 61.10
CA CYS A 15 -2.27 -6.43 61.53
C CYS A 15 -0.90 -6.36 62.18
N VAL A 16 -0.04 -5.44 61.73
CA VAL A 16 1.06 -4.94 62.57
C VAL A 16 0.90 -3.43 62.68
N SER A 17 0.68 -3.03 63.92
CA SER A 17 0.44 -1.68 64.42
C SER A 17 1.72 -0.86 64.56
N PHE A 18 1.56 0.43 64.25
CA PHE A 18 2.22 1.64 64.76
C PHE A 18 3.62 1.56 65.38
N VAL A 19 4.54 2.35 64.79
CA VAL A 19 5.37 3.28 65.57
C VAL A 19 5.45 4.61 64.82
N ALA A 20 4.80 5.63 65.37
CA ALA A 20 5.07 7.01 65.06
C ALA A 20 6.27 7.46 65.91
N CYS A 21 7.26 8.07 65.28
CA CYS A 21 8.25 8.90 65.97
C CYS A 21 8.63 10.04 65.02
N GLU A 22 8.25 11.26 65.39
CA GLU A 22 8.53 12.50 64.68
C GLU A 22 10.03 12.81 64.66
N ARG A 23 10.54 13.38 63.55
CA ARG A 23 11.42 14.55 63.65
C ARG A 23 11.64 15.28 62.31
N LYS A 24 11.32 16.58 62.39
CA LYS A 24 11.95 17.77 61.81
C LYS A 24 12.00 17.96 60.28
N SER A 25 11.39 19.10 59.90
CA SER A 25 11.45 19.75 58.60
C SER A 25 12.88 20.00 58.10
N ILE A 26 13.12 19.71 56.82
CA ILE A 26 14.18 20.33 56.03
C ILE A 26 13.60 20.64 54.64
N THR A 27 13.46 21.94 54.40
CA THR A 27 13.67 22.71 53.16
C THR A 27 13.35 22.05 51.81
N GLU A 28 12.37 22.63 51.12
CA GLU A 28 12.07 22.40 49.70
C GLU A 28 13.34 22.54 48.83
N ALA A 29 13.70 21.47 48.12
CA ALA A 29 14.64 21.52 47.01
C ALA A 29 13.84 21.70 45.71
N PRO A 30 14.30 22.52 44.75
CA PRO A 30 13.56 22.77 43.52
C PRO A 30 13.42 21.49 42.71
N SER A 31 12.18 21.13 42.38
CA SER A 31 11.85 20.05 41.46
C SER A 31 12.39 20.39 40.06
N ILE A 32 13.47 19.73 39.65
CA ILE A 32 13.88 19.72 38.24
C ILE A 32 12.91 18.80 37.52
N THR A 33 11.94 19.41 36.84
CA THR A 33 11.08 18.71 35.88
C THR A 33 11.96 18.33 34.68
N VAL A 34 12.55 17.14 34.73
CA VAL A 34 13.16 16.55 33.54
C VAL A 34 12.01 16.15 32.62
N LEU A 35 11.77 16.93 31.57
CA LEU A 35 10.91 16.46 30.49
C LEU A 35 11.47 15.12 30.01
N PRO A 36 10.64 14.08 29.84
CA PRO A 36 11.12 12.86 29.21
C PRO A 36 11.59 13.23 27.81
N THR A 37 12.90 13.15 27.58
CA THR A 37 13.47 13.19 26.24
C THR A 37 12.92 11.98 25.51
N THR A 38 11.91 12.22 24.68
CA THR A 38 11.46 11.24 23.69
C THR A 38 12.65 10.95 22.80
N VAL A 39 13.32 9.84 23.04
CA VAL A 39 14.29 9.28 22.10
C VAL A 39 13.44 8.83 20.91
N GLU A 40 13.30 9.71 19.92
CA GLU A 40 12.85 9.32 18.60
C GLU A 40 13.80 8.23 18.12
N THR A 41 13.32 6.99 18.23
CA THR A 41 13.98 5.86 17.60
C THR A 41 13.76 6.08 16.11
N LYS A 42 14.73 6.74 15.47
CA LYS A 42 14.78 6.92 14.02
C LYS A 42 14.70 5.53 13.41
N LYS A 43 13.49 5.13 13.02
CA LYS A 43 13.21 3.86 12.36
C LYS A 43 14.07 3.87 11.10
N LEU A 44 15.11 3.05 11.08
CA LEU A 44 16.01 2.92 9.95
C LEU A 44 15.19 2.31 8.82
N SER A 45 14.65 3.14 7.94
CA SER A 45 13.93 2.71 6.75
C SER A 45 14.96 2.12 5.79
N VAL A 46 14.75 0.88 5.37
CA VAL A 46 15.55 0.27 4.30
C VAL A 46 15.24 1.02 3.00
N PRO A 47 16.25 1.52 2.26
CA PRO A 47 16.04 2.19 0.97
C PRO A 47 15.28 1.30 -0.02
N LEU A 48 14.39 1.85 -0.86
CA LEU A 48 13.57 1.04 -1.77
C LEU A 48 14.40 0.30 -2.83
N GLU A 49 15.58 0.82 -3.16
CA GLU A 49 16.57 0.23 -4.06
C GLU A 49 17.08 -1.12 -3.55
N GLU A 50 16.94 -1.37 -2.26
CA GLU A 50 17.34 -2.63 -1.64
C GLU A 50 16.35 -3.78 -1.89
N PHE A 51 15.15 -3.47 -2.39
CA PHE A 51 14.06 -4.43 -2.61
C PHE A 51 13.93 -4.88 -4.06
N TYR A 52 14.78 -4.40 -4.98
CA TYR A 52 14.79 -4.90 -6.35
C TYR A 52 16.18 -4.88 -6.99
N SER A 53 16.35 -5.68 -8.04
CA SER A 53 17.49 -5.60 -8.95
C SER A 53 17.04 -5.88 -10.38
N ILE A 54 17.64 -5.18 -11.34
CA ILE A 54 17.49 -5.45 -12.77
C ILE A 54 18.89 -5.72 -13.33
N TYR A 55 19.02 -6.80 -14.11
CA TYR A 55 20.22 -7.03 -14.89
C TYR A 55 19.86 -7.61 -16.25
N LYS A 56 20.72 -7.33 -17.23
CA LYS A 56 20.60 -7.83 -18.60
C LYS A 56 21.29 -9.19 -18.70
N ASN A 57 20.59 -10.17 -19.27
CA ASN A 57 21.09 -11.51 -19.55
C ASN A 57 21.88 -11.52 -20.87
N GLU A 58 22.67 -12.58 -21.09
CA GLU A 58 23.50 -12.74 -22.29
C GLU A 58 22.68 -12.81 -23.59
N ASP A 59 21.46 -13.38 -23.53
CA ASP A 59 20.52 -13.47 -24.64
C ASP A 59 19.81 -12.13 -24.96
N GLY A 60 20.14 -11.07 -24.23
CA GLY A 60 19.58 -9.73 -24.40
C GLY A 60 18.28 -9.48 -23.64
N THR A 61 17.71 -10.48 -22.96
CA THR A 61 16.58 -10.30 -22.05
C THR A 61 17.02 -9.63 -20.74
N TYR A 62 16.07 -9.24 -19.90
CA TYR A 62 16.31 -8.62 -18.59
C TYR A 62 15.63 -9.44 -17.50
N THR A 63 16.31 -9.66 -16.39
CA THR A 63 15.73 -10.29 -15.20
C THR A 63 15.46 -9.22 -14.15
N VAL A 64 14.22 -9.15 -13.67
CA VAL A 64 13.82 -8.39 -12.49
C VAL A 64 13.75 -9.36 -11.32
N LYS A 65 14.43 -9.02 -10.22
CA LYS A 65 14.22 -9.70 -8.93
C LYS A 65 13.66 -8.71 -7.95
N LEU A 66 12.62 -9.12 -7.24
CA LEU A 66 12.10 -8.43 -6.07
C LEU A 66 12.52 -9.18 -4.82
N PHE A 67 12.90 -8.45 -3.78
CA PHE A 67 13.39 -9.00 -2.53
C PHE A 67 12.49 -8.63 -1.36
N ASP A 68 12.43 -9.48 -0.32
CA ASP A 68 11.92 -9.08 0.98
C ASP A 68 12.98 -8.31 1.79
N LYS A 69 12.60 -7.85 2.98
CA LYS A 69 13.49 -7.15 3.93
C LYS A 69 14.73 -7.96 4.36
N ASN A 70 14.73 -9.28 4.16
CA ASN A 70 15.84 -10.18 4.48
C ASN A 70 16.67 -10.55 3.23
N LYS A 71 16.47 -9.85 2.10
CA LYS A 71 17.12 -10.13 0.81
C LYS A 71 16.73 -11.48 0.19
N LYS A 72 15.65 -12.10 0.63
CA LYS A 72 15.10 -13.29 -0.02
C LYS A 72 14.31 -12.86 -1.25
N VAL A 73 14.51 -13.54 -2.37
CA VAL A 73 13.73 -13.32 -3.60
C VAL A 73 12.26 -13.68 -3.35
N VAL A 74 11.36 -12.73 -3.64
CA VAL A 74 9.89 -12.90 -3.57
C VAL A 74 9.24 -12.97 -4.95
N ASP A 75 9.87 -12.36 -5.95
CA ASP A 75 9.52 -12.51 -7.36
C ASP A 75 10.78 -12.49 -8.22
N GLU A 76 10.75 -13.26 -9.31
CA GLU A 76 11.80 -13.25 -10.33
C GLU A 76 11.15 -13.41 -11.70
N THR A 77 11.26 -12.38 -12.53
CA THR A 77 10.61 -12.32 -13.84
C THR A 77 11.62 -11.92 -14.91
N THR A 78 11.69 -12.71 -15.99
CA THR A 78 12.51 -12.41 -17.18
C THR A 78 11.66 -11.81 -18.29
N VAL A 79 12.10 -10.69 -18.85
CA VAL A 79 11.37 -9.89 -19.84
C VAL A 79 12.24 -9.52 -21.05
N PRO A 80 11.64 -9.36 -22.25
CA PRO A 80 12.40 -9.10 -23.47
C PRO A 80 12.93 -7.67 -23.60
N LYS A 81 12.43 -6.73 -22.79
CA LYS A 81 12.85 -5.32 -22.79
C LYS A 81 13.10 -4.87 -21.36
N GLU A 82 14.00 -3.90 -21.19
CA GLU A 82 14.27 -3.33 -19.88
C GLU A 82 12.98 -2.78 -19.27
N PRO A 83 12.57 -3.23 -18.09
CA PRO A 83 11.36 -2.75 -17.45
C PRO A 83 11.61 -1.39 -16.78
N HIS A 84 10.55 -0.59 -16.68
CA HIS A 84 10.59 0.66 -15.93
C HIS A 84 10.17 0.40 -14.48
N ILE A 85 10.99 0.87 -13.54
CA ILE A 85 10.71 0.80 -12.11
C ILE A 85 10.38 2.18 -11.59
N ASN A 86 9.20 2.34 -11.02
CA ASN A 86 8.82 3.54 -10.29
C ASN A 86 8.66 3.21 -8.80
N LYS A 87 9.00 4.18 -7.95
CA LYS A 87 8.81 4.11 -6.50
C LYS A 87 7.63 4.99 -6.16
N LEU A 88 6.57 4.38 -5.67
CA LEU A 88 5.36 5.08 -5.26
C LEU A 88 5.42 5.36 -3.76
N GLU A 89 4.44 6.13 -3.27
CA GLU A 89 4.24 6.32 -1.84
C GLU A 89 4.05 4.99 -1.10
N ASN A 90 4.19 5.03 0.23
CA ASN A 90 4.01 3.88 1.11
C ASN A 90 4.94 2.68 0.83
N GLU A 91 6.11 2.92 0.23
CA GLU A 91 7.12 1.90 -0.03
C GLU A 91 6.64 0.82 -1.03
N ILE A 92 5.85 1.26 -2.02
CA ILE A 92 5.38 0.42 -3.13
C ILE A 92 6.32 0.55 -4.32
N ILE A 93 6.75 -0.58 -4.87
CA ILE A 93 7.49 -0.66 -6.14
C ILE A 93 6.50 -0.95 -7.26
N GLN A 94 6.51 -0.15 -8.31
CA GLN A 94 5.80 -0.41 -9.57
C GLN A 94 6.78 -0.93 -10.61
N VAL A 95 6.46 -2.07 -11.22
CA VAL A 95 7.20 -2.65 -12.33
C VAL A 95 6.34 -2.56 -13.60
N THR A 96 6.85 -1.89 -14.63
CA THR A 96 6.16 -1.70 -15.91
C THR A 96 6.96 -2.34 -17.03
N ILE A 97 6.34 -3.28 -17.75
CA ILE A 97 6.91 -3.96 -18.91
C ILE A 97 6.21 -3.42 -20.17
N SER A 98 6.97 -2.77 -21.06
CA SER A 98 6.42 -2.21 -22.30
C SER A 98 6.46 -3.20 -23.45
N TYR A 99 5.35 -3.33 -24.18
CA TYR A 99 5.25 -4.08 -25.44
C TYR A 99 5.18 -3.16 -26.67
N GLY A 100 5.28 -1.84 -26.47
CA GLY A 100 5.12 -0.81 -27.49
C GLY A 100 4.14 0.25 -26.99
N SER A 101 4.20 1.50 -27.47
CA SER A 101 3.26 2.51 -27.00
C SER A 101 1.87 2.28 -27.62
N PRO A 102 0.77 2.26 -26.84
CA PRO A 102 0.70 2.44 -25.38
C PRO A 102 0.70 1.12 -24.56
N PHE A 103 0.74 -0.05 -25.21
CA PHE A 103 0.71 -1.37 -24.57
C PHE A 103 1.83 -1.60 -23.53
N CYS A 104 1.41 -1.83 -22.29
CA CYS A 104 2.29 -2.30 -21.22
C CYS A 104 1.53 -3.24 -20.28
N THR A 105 2.28 -3.98 -19.49
CA THR A 105 1.75 -4.68 -18.30
C THR A 105 2.45 -4.10 -17.09
N THR A 106 1.68 -3.79 -16.04
CA THR A 106 2.17 -3.19 -14.81
C THR A 106 1.77 -4.05 -13.62
N TYR A 107 2.67 -4.31 -12.69
CA TYR A 107 2.37 -4.92 -11.40
C TYR A 107 3.11 -4.19 -10.28
N PHE A 108 2.70 -4.44 -9.05
CA PHE A 108 3.13 -3.70 -7.88
C PHE A 108 3.58 -4.63 -6.78
N TYR A 109 4.52 -4.15 -5.96
CA TYR A 109 5.01 -4.85 -4.79
C TYR A 109 5.00 -3.92 -3.59
N ASP A 110 4.16 -4.24 -2.61
CA ASP A 110 4.15 -3.62 -1.30
C ASP A 110 5.24 -4.26 -0.44
N THR A 111 6.33 -3.52 -0.22
CA THR A 111 7.49 -4.01 0.54
C THR A 111 7.22 -4.13 2.05
N LYS A 112 6.20 -3.42 2.58
CA LYS A 112 5.80 -3.51 3.99
C LYS A 112 4.94 -4.72 4.25
N ALA A 113 3.94 -4.94 3.40
CA ALA A 113 3.03 -6.08 3.49
C ALA A 113 3.64 -7.35 2.89
N ASN A 114 4.74 -7.23 2.15
CA ASN A 114 5.36 -8.31 1.39
C ASN A 114 4.35 -8.96 0.42
N LEU A 115 3.64 -8.12 -0.33
CA LEU A 115 2.52 -8.51 -1.19
C LEU A 115 2.74 -8.04 -2.63
N ILE A 116 2.58 -8.95 -3.58
CA ILE A 116 2.64 -8.66 -5.02
C ILE A 116 1.20 -8.59 -5.55
N SER A 117 0.89 -7.54 -6.30
CA SER A 117 -0.41 -7.40 -6.95
C SER A 117 -0.56 -8.38 -8.11
N GLN A 118 -1.79 -8.52 -8.61
CA GLN A 118 -1.97 -9.02 -9.97
C GLN A 118 -1.31 -8.09 -11.00
N ALA A 119 -1.13 -8.60 -12.21
CA ALA A 119 -0.69 -7.81 -13.35
C ALA A 119 -1.87 -7.07 -14.00
N TYR A 120 -1.62 -5.84 -14.44
CA TYR A 120 -2.60 -4.94 -15.04
C TYR A 120 -2.16 -4.52 -16.44
N ASP A 121 -3.00 -4.77 -17.43
CA ASP A 121 -2.71 -4.40 -18.81
C ASP A 121 -3.12 -2.96 -19.08
N THR A 122 -2.13 -2.17 -19.49
CA THR A 122 -2.24 -0.78 -19.93
C THR A 122 -3.13 0.08 -19.02
N PRO A 123 -2.78 0.20 -17.73
CA PRO A 123 -3.55 1.02 -16.81
C PRO A 123 -3.56 2.48 -17.26
N VAL A 124 -4.70 3.14 -17.07
CA VAL A 124 -4.91 4.53 -17.44
C VAL A 124 -4.23 5.45 -16.43
N PHE A 125 -4.40 5.14 -15.15
CA PHE A 125 -3.90 5.98 -14.07
C PHE A 125 -3.69 5.17 -12.79
N ILE A 126 -2.69 5.56 -12.01
CA ILE A 126 -2.31 4.92 -10.75
C ILE A 126 -2.02 6.04 -9.75
N ASP A 127 -2.73 6.05 -8.63
CA ASP A 127 -2.49 7.01 -7.55
C ASP A 127 -3.16 6.54 -6.25
N LYS A 128 -2.57 6.89 -5.09
CA LYS A 128 -3.12 6.64 -3.75
C LYS A 128 -3.63 5.21 -3.52
N GLY A 129 -2.85 4.22 -3.94
CA GLY A 129 -3.20 2.79 -3.79
C GLY A 129 -4.32 2.30 -4.71
N LYS A 130 -4.81 3.14 -5.62
CA LYS A 130 -5.86 2.80 -6.60
C LYS A 130 -5.31 2.77 -8.01
N ILE A 131 -5.97 1.99 -8.84
CA ILE A 131 -5.70 1.86 -10.26
C ILE A 131 -6.97 2.08 -11.07
N VAL A 132 -6.82 2.77 -12.20
CA VAL A 132 -7.88 3.03 -13.17
C VAL A 132 -7.59 2.25 -14.44
N LEU A 133 -8.56 1.47 -14.89
CA LEU A 133 -8.49 0.64 -16.10
C LEU A 133 -9.71 0.91 -16.99
N VAL A 134 -9.59 0.58 -18.28
CA VAL A 134 -10.75 0.50 -19.18
C VAL A 134 -10.84 -0.89 -19.76
N GLN A 135 -12.01 -1.52 -19.59
CA GLN A 135 -12.31 -2.83 -20.15
C GLN A 135 -13.75 -2.83 -20.68
N SER A 136 -13.94 -3.21 -21.94
CA SER A 136 -15.29 -3.41 -22.52
C SER A 136 -16.26 -2.25 -22.28
N LYS A 137 -15.83 -1.01 -22.58
CA LYS A 137 -16.61 0.24 -22.35
C LYS A 137 -16.93 0.56 -20.88
N LYS A 138 -16.24 -0.10 -19.95
CA LYS A 138 -16.33 0.19 -18.52
C LYS A 138 -15.03 0.83 -18.03
N LEU A 139 -15.18 1.89 -17.24
CA LEU A 139 -14.13 2.41 -16.41
C LEU A 139 -14.12 1.60 -15.11
N ILE A 140 -12.97 1.03 -14.79
CA ILE A 140 -12.78 0.25 -13.58
C ILE A 140 -11.86 1.05 -12.66
N ILE A 141 -12.28 1.23 -11.41
CA ILE A 141 -11.44 1.78 -10.35
C ILE A 141 -11.33 0.72 -9.27
N SER A 142 -10.11 0.28 -8.97
CA SER A 142 -9.84 -0.79 -8.01
C SER A 142 -8.73 -0.38 -7.05
N ASP A 143 -8.72 -0.96 -5.86
CA ASP A 143 -7.48 -1.08 -5.09
C ASP A 143 -6.45 -1.89 -5.90
N ILE A 144 -5.16 -1.54 -5.75
CA ILE A 144 -4.04 -2.18 -6.46
C ILE A 144 -3.80 -3.61 -5.97
N PHE A 145 -4.03 -3.89 -4.69
CA PHE A 145 -3.67 -5.18 -4.08
C PHE A 145 -4.89 -6.04 -3.78
N ASP A 146 -6.02 -5.44 -3.40
CA ASP A 146 -7.21 -6.18 -3.03
C ASP A 146 -8.51 -5.55 -3.54
N LYS A 147 -9.05 -6.14 -4.62
CA LYS A 147 -10.34 -5.77 -5.21
C LYS A 147 -11.50 -5.77 -4.20
N ALA A 148 -11.44 -6.55 -3.12
CA ALA A 148 -12.47 -6.57 -2.09
C ALA A 148 -12.47 -5.30 -1.22
N LEU A 149 -11.34 -4.61 -1.09
CA LEU A 149 -11.23 -3.36 -0.32
C LEU A 149 -11.86 -2.19 -1.08
N TYR A 150 -11.65 -2.14 -2.39
CA TYR A 150 -12.21 -1.08 -3.22
C TYR A 150 -12.38 -1.55 -4.66
N PHE A 151 -13.61 -1.46 -5.17
CA PHE A 151 -13.91 -1.75 -6.57
C PHE A 151 -15.16 -1.01 -7.03
N LYS A 152 -15.04 -0.32 -8.16
CA LYS A 152 -16.15 0.36 -8.86
C LYS A 152 -16.04 0.07 -10.37
N GLU A 153 -17.19 -0.20 -10.99
CA GLU A 153 -17.33 -0.26 -12.44
C GLU A 153 -18.33 0.78 -12.90
N ILE A 154 -17.98 1.49 -13.98
CA ILE A 154 -18.79 2.56 -14.50
C ILE A 154 -18.88 2.41 -16.01
N GLU A 155 -20.09 2.17 -16.52
CA GLU A 155 -20.31 2.12 -17.96
C GLU A 155 -20.27 3.53 -18.56
N ARG A 156 -19.55 3.66 -19.67
CA ARG A 156 -19.45 4.88 -20.47
C ARG A 156 -19.38 4.51 -21.94
N ASN A 157 -19.90 5.38 -22.79
CA ASN A 157 -19.82 5.21 -24.25
C ASN A 157 -18.42 5.61 -24.79
N PHE A 158 -17.36 4.99 -24.25
CA PHE A 158 -15.99 5.19 -24.73
C PHE A 158 -15.89 4.86 -26.22
N SER A 159 -15.11 5.65 -26.95
CA SER A 159 -14.68 5.33 -28.31
C SER A 159 -14.00 3.96 -28.35
N GLU A 160 -14.21 3.22 -29.43
CA GLU A 160 -13.60 1.90 -29.59
C GLU A 160 -12.14 2.04 -30.04
N THR A 161 -11.20 1.76 -29.13
CA THR A 161 -9.76 1.84 -29.36
C THR A 161 -9.05 0.53 -29.01
N VAL A 162 -7.85 0.34 -29.56
CA VAL A 162 -6.95 -0.76 -29.18
C VAL A 162 -5.59 -0.17 -28.76
N PRO A 163 -5.20 -0.27 -27.48
CA PRO A 163 -5.97 -0.83 -26.36
C PRO A 163 -7.17 0.08 -25.97
N PRO A 164 -8.15 -0.44 -25.20
CA PRO A 164 -9.31 0.34 -24.76
C PRO A 164 -8.95 1.57 -23.90
N SER A 165 -7.81 1.53 -23.20
CA SER A 165 -7.31 2.65 -22.40
C SER A 165 -6.98 3.89 -23.23
N SER A 166 -6.68 3.74 -24.53
CA SER A 166 -6.46 4.87 -25.45
C SER A 166 -7.69 5.73 -25.69
N ALA A 167 -8.88 5.29 -25.27
CA ALA A 167 -10.07 6.13 -25.26
C ALA A 167 -10.02 7.20 -24.16
N ILE A 168 -9.15 7.06 -23.15
CA ILE A 168 -8.92 8.05 -22.10
C ILE A 168 -7.75 8.95 -22.50
N ILE A 169 -8.00 10.26 -22.52
CA ILE A 169 -7.02 11.31 -22.79
C ILE A 169 -6.24 11.63 -21.51
N SER A 170 -6.97 11.76 -20.39
CA SER A 170 -6.38 12.06 -19.09
C SER A 170 -7.27 11.52 -17.96
N ALA A 171 -6.65 11.19 -16.82
CA ALA A 171 -7.35 10.85 -15.60
C ALA A 171 -6.56 11.34 -14.38
N LYS A 172 -7.26 11.82 -13.35
CA LYS A 172 -6.65 12.20 -12.06
C LYS A 172 -7.67 12.15 -10.93
N PHE A 173 -7.24 11.73 -9.74
CA PHE A 173 -8.05 11.90 -8.54
C PHE A 173 -8.00 13.36 -8.08
N VAL A 174 -9.16 14.02 -8.04
CA VAL A 174 -9.30 15.37 -7.48
C VAL A 174 -9.18 15.30 -5.95
N ASN A 175 -9.76 14.26 -5.36
CA ASN A 175 -9.62 13.87 -3.95
C ASN A 175 -9.86 12.35 -3.81
N SER A 176 -10.04 11.84 -2.59
CA SER A 176 -10.22 10.39 -2.37
C SER A 176 -11.49 9.81 -3.01
N ASN A 177 -12.49 10.65 -3.29
CA ASN A 177 -13.82 10.23 -3.74
C ASN A 177 -14.20 10.80 -5.11
N GLU A 178 -13.37 11.65 -5.72
CA GLU A 178 -13.66 12.27 -7.02
C GLU A 178 -12.57 11.96 -8.04
N LEU A 179 -12.96 11.41 -9.17
CA LEU A 179 -12.08 11.14 -10.31
C LEU A 179 -12.47 12.04 -11.49
N GLN A 180 -11.55 12.87 -11.94
CA GLN A 180 -11.70 13.62 -13.18
C GLN A 180 -11.14 12.77 -14.33
N ILE A 181 -11.89 12.66 -15.43
CA ILE A 181 -11.42 12.06 -16.68
C ILE A 181 -11.74 12.94 -17.87
N ASP A 182 -10.83 12.95 -18.85
CA ASP A 182 -11.05 13.45 -20.19
C ASP A 182 -10.96 12.26 -21.16
N TYR A 183 -11.94 12.09 -22.04
CA TYR A 183 -12.05 10.88 -22.86
C TYR A 183 -12.80 11.10 -24.18
N TYR A 184 -12.57 10.19 -25.12
CA TYR A 184 -13.26 10.17 -26.40
C TYR A 184 -14.58 9.37 -26.33
N VAL A 185 -15.64 9.92 -26.91
CA VAL A 185 -16.98 9.36 -26.94
C VAL A 185 -17.36 8.93 -28.34
N GLY A 186 -17.91 7.72 -28.47
CA GLY A 186 -18.54 7.24 -29.70
C GLY A 186 -17.57 7.09 -30.88
N LYS A 187 -18.11 6.98 -32.10
CA LYS A 187 -17.30 6.73 -33.31
C LYS A 187 -16.57 7.96 -33.83
N ASP A 188 -17.07 9.14 -33.49
CA ASP A 188 -16.52 10.42 -33.97
C ASP A 188 -15.41 10.96 -33.05
N PHE A 189 -15.03 10.19 -32.01
CA PHE A 189 -14.00 10.57 -31.04
C PHE A 189 -14.25 11.97 -30.46
N THR A 190 -15.51 12.25 -30.09
CA THR A 190 -15.83 13.54 -29.48
C THR A 190 -15.24 13.59 -28.08
N GLU A 191 -14.42 14.59 -27.79
CA GLU A 191 -13.85 14.80 -26.46
C GLU A 191 -14.92 15.16 -25.45
N LYS A 192 -14.83 14.56 -24.26
CA LYS A 192 -15.69 14.85 -23.13
C LYS A 192 -14.87 14.87 -21.84
N SER A 193 -15.19 15.81 -20.97
CA SER A 193 -14.65 15.87 -19.61
C SER A 193 -15.76 15.61 -18.60
N GLU A 194 -15.48 14.83 -17.57
CA GLU A 194 -16.38 14.64 -16.43
C GLU A 194 -15.62 14.49 -15.11
N ILE A 195 -16.27 14.89 -14.01
CA ILE A 195 -15.85 14.56 -12.65
C ILE A 195 -16.86 13.56 -12.10
N ILE A 196 -16.36 12.40 -11.70
CA ILE A 196 -17.14 11.26 -11.20
C ILE A 196 -17.05 11.26 -9.68
N ASP A 197 -18.20 11.36 -9.01
CA ASP A 197 -18.32 11.16 -7.56
C ASP A 197 -18.45 9.66 -7.25
N LEU A 198 -17.37 9.08 -6.71
CA LEU A 198 -17.24 7.67 -6.41
C LEU A 198 -18.00 7.22 -5.16
N SER A 199 -18.45 8.18 -4.33
CA SER A 199 -19.21 7.89 -3.11
C SER A 199 -20.68 7.55 -3.37
N LYS A 200 -21.18 7.88 -4.57
CA LYS A 200 -22.57 7.69 -4.99
C LYS A 200 -22.79 6.45 -5.87
N LEU A 201 -21.76 5.63 -6.04
CA LEU A 201 -21.75 4.45 -6.91
C LEU A 201 -21.85 3.15 -6.12
#